data_AF-A0A7X0NTZ1-F1
#
_entry.id   AF-A0A7X0NTZ1-F1
#
_cell.length_a   1.000
_cell.length_b   1.000
_cell.length_c   1.000
_cell.angle_alpha   90.00
_cell.angle_beta   90.00
_cell.angle_gamma   90.00
#
_symmetry.space_group_name_H-M   'P 1'
#
loop_
_entity.id
_entity.type
_entity.pdbx_description
1 polymer ?
#
loop_
_entity_poly.entity_id
_entity_poly.type
_entity_poly.pdbx_seq_one_letter_code
_entity_poly.pdbx_strand_id
1 'polypeptide(L)'
;MNPRALAHRAHRHGWDVQTVPRSSGPVVILKRDGWRLEIAFDGHAPKQATANGPGQKTGRQLNLRSINDFVHRPGTDRLIHSRHGQRQANLPRSDREQRPLRDRGE
;
A
#
# COMPACT_ATOMS: atom_id res chain seq x y z
N MET A 1 -13.38 10.27 13.07
CA MET A 1 -11.98 10.59 12.69
C MET A 1 -11.99 11.99 12.07
N ASN A 2 -11.38 12.99 12.71
CA ASN A 2 -11.54 14.38 12.27
C ASN A 2 -10.68 14.69 11.02
N PRO A 3 -11.24 15.27 9.95
CA PRO A 3 -10.50 15.63 8.73
C PRO A 3 -9.34 16.60 8.98
N ARG A 4 -9.50 17.56 9.91
CA ARG A 4 -8.41 18.50 10.26
C ARG A 4 -7.25 17.81 10.96
N ALA A 5 -7.54 16.86 11.85
CA ALA A 5 -6.50 16.08 12.52
C ALA A 5 -5.74 15.18 11.55
N LEU A 6 -6.44 14.61 10.55
CA LEU A 6 -5.81 13.84 9.48
C LEU A 6 -4.88 14.73 8.64
N ALA A 7 -5.36 15.89 8.22
CA ALA A 7 -4.59 16.87 7.45
C ALA A 7 -3.32 17.29 8.20
N HIS A 8 -3.44 17.67 9.47
CA HIS A 8 -2.31 18.07 10.29
C HIS A 8 -1.29 16.95 10.47
N ARG A 9 -1.76 15.71 10.71
CA ARG A 9 -0.90 14.53 10.82
C ARG A 9 -0.17 14.24 9.51
N ALA A 10 -0.86 14.26 8.39
CA ALA A 10 -0.27 14.01 7.08
C ALA A 10 0.79 15.06 6.74
N HIS A 11 0.52 16.33 7.01
CA HIS A 11 1.49 17.41 6.86
C HIS A 11 2.75 17.20 7.72
N ARG A 12 2.59 16.76 8.99
CA ARG A 12 3.73 16.40 9.86
C ARG A 12 4.57 15.25 9.31
N HIS A 13 3.97 14.36 8.52
CA HIS A 13 4.68 13.26 7.85
C HIS A 13 5.11 13.62 6.42
N GLY A 14 5.16 14.90 6.06
CA GLY A 14 5.65 15.36 4.75
C GLY A 14 4.72 15.03 3.58
N TRP A 15 3.43 14.83 3.84
CA TRP A 15 2.42 14.82 2.78
C TRP A 15 2.01 16.24 2.44
N ASP A 16 1.86 16.52 1.15
CA ASP A 16 1.14 17.69 0.67
C ASP A 16 -0.37 17.46 0.89
N VAL A 17 -1.05 18.43 1.49
CA VAL A 17 -2.43 18.27 1.93
C VAL A 17 -3.32 19.33 1.29
N GLN A 18 -4.34 18.88 0.57
CA GLN A 18 -5.34 19.72 -0.04
C GLN A 18 -6.72 19.33 0.48
N THR A 19 -7.43 20.26 1.12
CA THR A 19 -8.81 20.03 1.58
C THR A 19 -9.76 20.76 0.65
N VAL A 20 -10.65 20.02 0.01
CA VAL A 20 -11.66 20.54 -0.92
C VAL A 20 -13.03 20.45 -0.26
N PRO A 21 -13.71 21.58 0.02
CA PRO A 21 -15.08 21.54 0.51
C PRO A 21 -16.02 21.01 -0.60
N ARG A 22 -16.95 20.12 -0.25
CA ARG A 22 -18.01 19.66 -1.15
C ARG A 22 -19.35 19.68 -0.41
N SER A 23 -20.44 19.76 -1.17
CA SER A 23 -21.81 19.76 -0.62
C SER A 23 -22.13 18.51 0.20
N SER A 24 -21.49 17.37 -0.10
CA SER A 24 -21.65 16.10 0.64
C SER A 24 -20.62 15.90 1.77
N GLY A 25 -19.81 16.92 2.07
CA GLY A 25 -18.75 16.89 3.07
C GLY A 25 -17.34 17.07 2.49
N PRO A 26 -16.34 17.39 3.33
CA PRO A 26 -15.01 17.74 2.84
C PRO A 26 -14.26 16.54 2.26
N VAL A 27 -13.49 16.76 1.20
CA VAL A 27 -12.57 15.77 0.63
C VAL A 27 -11.15 16.19 0.95
N VAL A 28 -10.39 15.32 1.61
CA VAL A 28 -8.98 15.54 1.92
C VAL A 28 -8.14 14.74 0.92
N ILE A 29 -7.32 15.44 0.16
CA ILE A 29 -6.38 14.88 -0.81
C ILE A 29 -4.97 14.99 -0.24
N LEU A 30 -4.27 13.87 -0.13
CA LEU A 30 -2.90 13.78 0.35
C LEU A 30 -2.00 13.36 -0.81
N LYS A 31 -0.93 14.11 -1.10
CA LYS A 31 0.02 13.79 -2.16
C LYS A 31 1.43 13.67 -1.63
N ARG A 32 2.17 12.65 -2.07
CA ARG A 32 3.57 12.42 -1.70
C ARG A 32 4.20 11.39 -2.63
N ASP A 33 5.41 11.63 -3.15
CA ASP A 33 6.21 10.63 -3.88
C ASP A 33 5.43 9.90 -5.01
N GLY A 34 4.58 10.64 -5.75
CA GLY A 34 3.73 10.08 -6.82
C GLY A 34 2.47 9.35 -6.33
N TRP A 35 2.28 9.23 -5.01
CA TRP A 35 1.05 8.75 -4.40
C TRP A 35 0.05 9.89 -4.21
N ARG A 36 -1.22 9.58 -4.43
CA ARG A 36 -2.37 10.45 -4.17
C ARG A 36 -3.43 9.67 -3.40
N LEU A 37 -3.62 10.03 -2.13
CA LEU A 37 -4.70 9.54 -1.28
C LEU A 37 -5.87 10.52 -1.33
N GLU A 38 -7.07 10.04 -1.53
CA GLU A 38 -8.28 10.84 -1.52
C GLU A 38 -9.22 10.28 -0.48
N ILE A 39 -9.54 11.06 0.55
CA ILE A 39 -10.47 10.69 1.61
C ILE A 39 -11.68 11.60 1.54
N ALA A 40 -12.84 11.06 1.18
CA ALA A 40 -14.11 11.75 1.28
C ALA A 40 -14.68 11.60 2.69
N PHE A 41 -15.10 12.71 3.28
CA PHE A 41 -15.79 12.74 4.56
C PHE A 41 -17.26 13.11 4.37
N ASP A 42 -18.09 12.55 5.22
CA ASP A 42 -19.48 12.95 5.45
C ASP A 42 -19.54 13.56 6.85
N GLY A 43 -19.58 14.89 6.90
CA GLY A 43 -19.35 15.66 8.13
C GLY A 43 -17.98 15.37 8.77
N HIS A 44 -17.99 14.59 9.86
CA HIS A 44 -16.80 14.22 10.64
C HIS A 44 -16.39 12.74 10.51
N ALA A 45 -17.10 11.96 9.69
CA ALA A 45 -16.81 10.55 9.46
C ALA A 45 -16.18 10.37 8.06
N PRO A 46 -15.04 9.67 7.94
CA PRO A 46 -14.53 9.31 6.63
C PRO A 46 -15.50 8.29 6.02
N LYS A 47 -15.98 8.57 4.82
CA LYS A 47 -16.95 7.75 4.09
C LYS A 47 -16.25 6.84 3.09
N GLN A 48 -15.24 7.36 2.40
CA GLN A 48 -14.50 6.63 1.39
C GLN A 48 -13.05 7.10 1.36
N ALA A 49 -12.13 6.18 1.16
CA ALA A 49 -10.73 6.48 0.92
C ALA A 49 -10.23 5.73 -0.31
N THR A 50 -9.47 6.41 -1.15
CA THR A 50 -8.92 5.86 -2.38
C THR A 50 -7.44 6.20 -2.46
N ALA A 51 -6.59 5.22 -2.81
CA ALA A 51 -5.18 5.41 -3.06
C ALA A 51 -4.88 5.24 -4.54
N ASN A 52 -4.21 6.24 -5.12
CA ASN A 52 -3.63 6.16 -6.44
C ASN A 52 -2.12 6.16 -6.27
N GLY A 53 -1.46 5.14 -6.81
CA GLY A 53 0.00 5.07 -6.84
C GLY A 53 0.58 5.58 -8.14
N PRO A 54 1.90 5.83 -8.20
CA PRO A 54 2.58 6.19 -9.43
C PRO A 54 2.37 5.10 -10.49
N GLY A 55 1.89 5.49 -11.66
CA GLY A 55 1.60 4.57 -12.78
C GLY A 55 0.27 3.82 -12.70
N GLN A 56 -0.54 3.98 -11.64
CA GLN A 56 -1.87 3.40 -11.56
C GLN A 56 -2.93 4.37 -12.10
N LYS A 57 -3.66 3.95 -13.15
CA LYS A 57 -4.79 4.71 -13.72
C LYS A 57 -6.07 4.59 -12.89
N THR A 58 -6.16 3.56 -12.04
CA THR A 58 -7.34 3.26 -11.24
C THR A 58 -6.98 3.32 -9.76
N GLY A 59 -7.73 4.12 -9.00
CA GLY A 59 -7.56 4.21 -7.56
C GLY A 59 -8.05 2.97 -6.85
N ARG A 60 -7.23 2.44 -5.93
CA ARG A 60 -7.62 1.33 -5.06
C ARG A 60 -8.36 1.89 -3.86
N GLN A 61 -9.59 1.41 -3.63
CA GLN A 61 -10.32 1.74 -2.42
C GLN A 61 -9.57 1.18 -1.19
N LEU A 62 -9.31 2.04 -0.21
CA LEU A 62 -8.70 1.68 1.06
C LEU A 62 -9.77 1.47 2.12
N ASN A 63 -9.46 0.58 3.06
CA ASN A 63 -10.23 0.46 4.29
C ASN A 63 -9.99 1.71 5.16
N LEU A 64 -11.05 2.25 5.75
CA LEU A 64 -11.02 3.45 6.59
C LEU A 64 -10.09 3.30 7.79
N ARG A 65 -9.99 2.10 8.38
CA ARG A 65 -9.04 1.82 9.47
C ARG A 65 -7.58 1.97 9.02
N SER A 66 -7.29 1.57 7.78
CA SER A 66 -5.95 1.57 7.19
C SER A 66 -5.46 2.97 6.77
N ILE A 67 -6.32 4.00 6.76
CA ILE A 67 -5.92 5.38 6.43
C ILE A 67 -4.85 5.87 7.42
N ASN A 68 -5.02 5.60 8.71
CA ASN A 68 -4.05 6.03 9.73
C ASN A 68 -2.69 5.36 9.52
N ASP A 69 -2.66 4.05 9.23
CA ASP A 69 -1.42 3.34 8.91
C ASP A 69 -0.74 3.94 7.67
N PHE A 70 -1.52 4.28 6.64
CA PHE A 70 -1.01 4.82 5.39
C PHE A 70 -0.38 6.21 5.54
N VAL A 71 -0.97 7.06 6.40
CA VAL A 71 -0.42 8.38 6.69
C VAL A 71 0.86 8.30 7.53
N HIS A 72 0.94 7.38 8.48
CA HIS A 72 2.14 7.20 9.33
C HIS A 72 3.30 6.52 8.62
N ARG A 73 3.01 5.52 7.78
CA ARG A 73 3.99 4.81 6.97
C ARG A 73 3.59 4.96 5.51
N PRO A 74 4.12 5.97 4.79
CA PRO A 74 3.95 6.10 3.34
C PRO A 74 4.62 4.94 2.55
N GLY A 75 5.04 3.87 3.23
CA GLY A 75 5.64 2.69 2.63
C GLY A 75 4.66 1.99 1.71
N THR A 76 4.77 2.33 0.43
CA THR A 76 4.80 1.44 -0.74
C THR A 76 4.94 -0.05 -0.41
N ASP A 77 5.76 -0.41 0.58
CA ASP A 77 5.97 -1.77 1.06
C ASP A 77 4.67 -2.56 1.32
N ARG A 78 3.68 -2.04 2.05
CA ARG A 78 2.44 -2.81 2.33
C ARG A 78 1.50 -2.93 1.12
N LEU A 79 1.55 -1.99 0.18
CA LEU A 79 0.72 -2.04 -1.03
C LEU A 79 1.36 -2.88 -2.15
N ILE A 80 2.69 -2.89 -2.26
CA ILE A 80 3.44 -3.77 -3.17
C ILE A 80 3.44 -5.21 -2.64
N HIS A 81 3.52 -5.43 -1.32
CA HIS A 81 3.52 -6.77 -0.73
C HIS A 81 2.14 -7.42 -0.58
N SER A 82 1.04 -6.72 -0.89
CA SER A 82 -0.29 -7.33 -0.91
C SER A 82 -0.54 -8.28 -2.11
N ARG A 83 0.46 -8.56 -2.95
CA ARG A 83 0.37 -9.54 -4.06
C ARG A 83 1.62 -10.39 -4.33
N HIS A 84 2.54 -10.56 -3.39
CA HIS A 84 3.64 -11.53 -3.56
C HIS A 84 3.67 -12.63 -2.48
N GLY A 85 2.52 -12.86 -1.85
CA GLY A 85 2.32 -13.95 -0.89
C GLY A 85 1.29 -14.96 -1.36
N GLN A 86 1.49 -15.61 -2.52
CA GLN A 86 1.14 -17.02 -2.69
C GLN A 86 1.68 -17.60 -4.02
N ARG A 87 2.45 -18.69 -3.86
CA ARG A 87 2.94 -19.63 -4.89
C ARG A 87 4.09 -19.18 -5.79
N GLN A 88 5.27 -19.03 -5.20
CA GLN A 88 6.39 -19.85 -5.68
C GLN A 88 6.76 -20.78 -4.53
N ALA A 89 6.17 -21.97 -4.56
CA ALA A 89 6.79 -23.11 -3.90
C ALA A 89 8.17 -23.23 -4.54
N ASN A 90 9.22 -22.93 -3.76
CA ASN A 90 10.56 -23.38 -4.08
C ASN A 90 10.46 -24.88 -4.30
N LEU A 91 10.45 -25.29 -5.56
CA LEU A 91 10.95 -26.60 -5.93
C LEU A 91 12.38 -26.67 -5.36
N PRO A 92 12.72 -27.63 -4.49
CA PRO A 92 14.11 -27.92 -4.27
C PRO A 92 14.71 -28.31 -5.63
N ARG A 93 15.76 -27.58 -6.01
CA ARG A 93 16.62 -27.87 -7.17
C ARG A 93 16.88 -29.38 -7.24
N SER A 94 16.64 -29.93 -8.41
CA SER A 94 17.17 -31.21 -8.83
C SER A 94 18.67 -31.26 -8.56
N ASP A 95 19.14 -32.27 -7.84
CA ASP A 95 20.43 -32.86 -8.19
C ASP A 95 20.22 -34.33 -8.51
N ARG A 96 20.39 -34.58 -9.80
CA ARG A 96 20.40 -35.88 -10.44
C ARG A 96 21.85 -36.32 -10.42
N GLU A 97 22.35 -36.79 -9.28
CA GLU A 97 23.60 -37.54 -9.26
C GLU A 97 23.34 -38.93 -9.83
N GLN A 98 23.51 -38.99 -11.15
CA GLN A 98 23.71 -40.22 -11.88
C GLN A 98 24.98 -40.88 -11.33
N ARG A 99 24.82 -42.09 -10.76
CA ARG A 99 25.94 -43.04 -10.65
C ARG A 99 26.55 -43.24 -12.05
N PRO A 100 27.88 -43.40 -12.11
CA PRO A 100 28.37 -44.61 -12.74
C PRO A 100 29.32 -45.41 -11.85
N LEU A 101 29.55 -46.63 -12.33
CA LEU A 101 30.09 -47.82 -11.71
C LEU A 101 31.62 -47.93 -11.91
N ARG A 102 32.31 -48.61 -10.97
CA ARG A 102 33.69 -49.20 -11.00
C ARG A 102 34.84 -48.20 -10.72
N ASP A 103 35.91 -48.53 -10.00
CA ASP A 103 36.68 -49.80 -9.88
C ASP A 103 37.55 -49.81 -8.59
N ARG A 104 37.67 -50.99 -7.96
CA ARG A 104 38.87 -51.64 -7.36
C ARG A 104 39.78 -50.91 -6.34
N GLY A 105 39.94 -51.53 -5.16
CA GLY A 105 41.09 -51.34 -4.27
C GLY A 105 40.92 -52.06 -2.93
N GLU A 106 41.80 -53.05 -2.69
CA GLU A 106 41.99 -53.93 -1.51
C GLU A 106 41.25 -55.27 -1.47
#